data_AF-A0A7W4EWA7-F1
#
_entry.id   AF-A0A7W4EWA7-F1
#
_cell.length_a   1.000
_cell.length_b   1.000
_cell.length_c   1.000
_cell.angle_alpha   90.00
_cell.angle_beta   90.00
_cell.angle_gamma   90.00
#
_symmetry.space_group_name_H-M   'P 1'
#
loop_
_entity.id
_entity.type
_entity.pdbx_description
1 polymer ?
#
loop_
_entity_poly.entity_id
_entity_poly.type
_entity_poly.pdbx_seq_one_letter_code
_entity_poly.pdbx_strand_id
1 'polypeptide(L)'
;MGDIAHRLRTALRLRAQQVAMLRRHIEHSPYPVVLCGDFNDSPTSYSYRHLRSILHDAFSEAGTGFGSTFKGLFPSYRIDYILYDNRFKALDFRIPQVDYSDHLPTFCPFMLAKGN
;
A
#
# COMPACT_ATOMS: atom_id res chain seq x y z
N MET A 1 18.42 -21.22 11.06
CA MET A 1 17.05 -21.03 11.58
C MET A 1 16.90 -19.76 12.44
N GLY A 2 17.81 -19.44 13.37
CA GLY A 2 17.69 -18.24 14.24
C GLY A 2 17.83 -16.88 13.54
N ASP A 3 18.63 -16.81 12.48
CA ASP A 3 18.92 -15.55 11.76
C ASP A 3 17.70 -15.00 10.99
N ILE A 4 17.01 -15.84 10.22
CA ILE A 4 15.81 -15.42 9.45
C ILE A 4 14.70 -14.91 10.36
N ALA A 5 14.39 -15.65 11.43
CA ALA A 5 13.36 -15.24 12.40
C ALA A 5 13.73 -13.93 13.11
N HIS A 6 15.01 -13.73 13.42
CA HIS A 6 15.50 -12.48 14.00
C HIS A 6 15.35 -11.31 13.02
N ARG A 7 15.83 -11.48 11.78
CA ARG A 7 15.69 -10.46 10.72
C ARG A 7 14.24 -10.10 10.44
N LEU A 8 13.34 -11.08 10.41
CA LEU A 8 11.91 -10.86 10.22
C LEU A 8 11.30 -10.04 11.37
N ARG A 9 11.59 -10.41 12.63
CA ARG A 9 11.11 -9.64 13.79
C ARG A 9 11.62 -8.20 13.77
N THR A 10 12.89 -8.01 13.45
CA THR A 10 13.50 -6.68 13.32
C THR A 10 12.80 -5.86 12.23
N ALA A 11 12.58 -6.46 11.05
CA ALA A 11 11.90 -5.80 9.94
C ALA A 11 10.45 -5.41 10.29
N LEU A 12 9.68 -6.32 10.92
CA LEU A 12 8.32 -6.04 11.38
C LEU A 12 8.27 -4.88 12.39
N ARG A 13 9.23 -4.84 13.32
CA ARG A 13 9.31 -3.75 14.32
C ARG A 13 9.61 -2.41 13.66
N LEU A 14 10.55 -2.38 12.71
CA LEU A 14 10.89 -1.17 11.97
C LEU A 14 9.71 -0.67 11.13
N ARG A 15 9.01 -1.57 10.42
CA ARG A 15 7.80 -1.21 9.66
C ARG A 15 6.70 -0.65 10.55
N ALA A 16 6.46 -1.24 11.72
CA ALA A 16 5.49 -0.69 12.68
C ALA A 16 5.83 0.74 13.12
N GLN A 17 7.12 1.05 13.34
CA GLN A 17 7.57 2.41 13.68
C GLN A 17 7.39 3.38 12.52
N GLN A 18 7.75 2.98 11.30
CA GLN A 18 7.56 3.77 10.08
C GLN A 18 6.08 4.08 9.85
N VAL A 19 5.21 3.09 10.01
CA VAL A 19 3.74 3.25 9.88
C VAL A 19 3.17 4.20 10.93
N ALA A 20 3.63 4.11 12.18
CA ALA A 20 3.19 5.05 13.22
C ALA A 20 3.60 6.50 12.90
N MET A 21 4.79 6.69 12.33
CA MET A 21 5.25 8.01 11.88
C MET A 21 4.45 8.53 10.68
N LEU A 22 4.24 7.69 9.66
CA LEU A 22 3.43 8.03 8.49
C LEU A 22 2.00 8.38 8.90
N ARG A 23 1.37 7.57 9.75
CA ARG A 23 0.02 7.83 10.25
C ARG A 23 -0.09 9.20 10.90
N ARG A 24 0.81 9.52 11.84
CA ARG A 24 0.81 10.85 12.48
C ARG A 24 0.95 11.95 11.45
N HIS A 25 1.84 11.81 10.47
CA HIS A 25 2.02 12.82 9.43
C HIS A 25 0.73 13.01 8.60
N ILE A 26 0.06 11.93 8.24
CA ILE A 26 -1.17 11.92 7.45
C ILE A 26 -2.32 12.56 8.24
N GLU A 27 -2.52 12.18 9.50
CA GLU A 27 -3.59 12.71 10.36
C GLU A 27 -3.45 14.22 10.63
N HIS A 28 -2.23 14.76 10.58
CA HIS A 28 -1.97 16.20 10.74
C HIS A 28 -1.83 16.94 9.41
N SER A 29 -1.98 16.27 8.26
CA SER A 29 -1.89 16.91 6.96
C SER A 29 -3.14 17.76 6.69
N PRO A 30 -3.01 19.07 6.41
CA PRO A 30 -4.16 19.87 5.99
C PRO A 30 -4.58 19.58 4.54
N TYR A 31 -3.73 18.90 3.76
CA TYR A 31 -3.93 18.65 2.33
C TYR A 31 -4.45 17.24 2.05
N PRO A 32 -5.17 17.03 0.93
CA PRO A 32 -5.50 15.70 0.40
C PRO A 32 -4.28 14.81 0.30
N VAL A 33 -4.39 13.56 0.78
CA VAL A 33 -3.30 12.60 0.88
C VAL A 33 -3.55 11.42 -0.06
N VAL A 34 -2.50 11.11 -0.81
CA VAL A 34 -2.30 9.82 -1.47
C VAL A 34 -0.96 9.27 -0.98
N LEU A 35 -0.96 8.04 -0.45
CA LEU A 35 0.21 7.32 0.01
C LEU A 35 0.48 6.15 -0.93
N CYS A 36 1.62 6.16 -1.60
CA CYS A 36 2.06 5.09 -2.51
C CYS A 36 3.36 4.47 -2.05
N GLY A 37 3.56 3.18 -2.31
CA GLY A 37 4.88 2.56 -2.20
C GLY A 37 4.85 1.05 -1.97
N ASP A 38 6.04 0.46 -1.94
CA ASP A 38 6.29 -0.92 -1.50
C ASP A 38 6.32 -0.96 0.04
N PHE A 39 5.36 -1.67 0.63
CA PHE A 39 5.21 -1.80 2.07
C PHE A 39 5.93 -3.05 2.59
N ASN A 40 6.34 -3.98 1.72
CA ASN A 40 6.90 -5.29 2.06
C ASN A 40 6.05 -6.06 3.08
N ASP A 41 4.73 -5.85 3.04
CA ASP A 41 3.77 -6.42 3.97
C ASP A 41 2.46 -6.75 3.25
N SER A 42 1.82 -7.85 3.66
CA SER A 42 0.60 -8.35 3.02
C SER A 42 -0.64 -7.52 3.38
N PRO A 43 -1.77 -7.70 2.67
CA PRO A 43 -3.04 -7.04 2.99
C PRO A 43 -3.64 -7.48 4.34
N THR A 44 -3.02 -8.43 5.04
CA THR A 44 -3.42 -8.90 6.37
C THR A 44 -2.47 -8.45 7.48
N SER A 45 -1.41 -7.71 7.13
CA SER A 45 -0.39 -7.23 8.07
C SER A 45 -0.90 -6.15 9.03
N TYR A 46 -0.19 -5.98 10.15
CA TYR A 46 -0.42 -4.86 11.07
C TYR A 46 -0.26 -3.51 10.38
N SER A 47 0.83 -3.35 9.62
CA SER A 47 1.19 -2.14 8.87
C SER A 47 0.05 -1.69 7.95
N TYR A 48 -0.43 -2.60 7.11
CA TYR A 48 -1.55 -2.34 6.19
C TYR A 48 -2.83 -1.97 6.94
N ARG A 49 -3.24 -2.77 7.94
CA ARG A 49 -4.47 -2.50 8.70
C ARG A 49 -4.45 -1.14 9.40
N HIS A 50 -3.29 -0.75 9.93
CA HIS A 50 -3.16 0.50 10.66
C HIS A 50 -3.29 1.72 9.75
N LEU A 51 -2.69 1.69 8.55
CA LEU A 51 -2.86 2.75 7.54
C LEU A 51 -4.28 2.72 6.95
N ARG A 52 -4.86 1.53 6.73
CA ARG A 52 -6.23 1.39 6.20
C ARG A 52 -7.33 1.87 7.11
N SER A 53 -7.07 1.96 8.41
CA SER A 53 -8.04 2.53 9.35
C SER A 53 -8.33 4.01 9.10
N ILE A 54 -7.48 4.72 8.34
CA ILE A 54 -7.62 6.15 8.05
C ILE A 54 -7.55 6.50 6.55
N LEU A 55 -7.13 5.57 5.70
CA LEU A 55 -7.05 5.73 4.24
C LEU A 55 -7.76 4.58 3.55
N HIS A 56 -8.36 4.82 2.38
CA HIS A 56 -8.91 3.84 1.44
C HIS A 56 -7.81 3.12 0.65
N ASP A 57 -8.05 1.89 0.19
CA ASP A 57 -7.12 1.14 -0.69
C ASP A 57 -7.67 1.13 -2.11
N ALA A 58 -6.93 1.73 -3.05
CA ALA A 58 -7.37 1.87 -4.43
C ALA A 58 -7.61 0.53 -5.14
N PHE A 59 -6.82 -0.50 -4.85
CA PHE A 59 -7.05 -1.81 -5.44
C PHE A 59 -8.30 -2.48 -4.85
N SER A 60 -8.52 -2.34 -3.53
CA SER A 60 -9.72 -2.90 -2.90
C SER A 60 -11.01 -2.24 -3.41
N GLU A 61 -10.96 -0.95 -3.76
CA GLU A 61 -12.12 -0.16 -4.18
C GLU A 61 -12.40 -0.24 -5.69
N ALA A 62 -11.34 -0.31 -6.53
CA ALA A 62 -11.46 -0.19 -7.98
C ALA A 62 -10.69 -1.26 -8.77
N GLY A 63 -10.00 -2.18 -8.11
CA GLY A 63 -9.23 -3.25 -8.73
C GLY A 63 -10.00 -4.55 -8.92
N THR A 64 -9.41 -5.45 -9.69
CA THR A 64 -9.94 -6.80 -9.94
C THR A 64 -8.81 -7.85 -9.89
N GLY A 65 -9.17 -9.11 -9.65
CA GLY A 65 -8.21 -10.22 -9.60
C GLY A 65 -7.42 -10.29 -8.29
N PHE A 66 -6.23 -10.88 -8.33
CA PHE A 66 -5.39 -11.12 -7.14
C PHE A 66 -4.55 -9.92 -6.71
N GLY A 67 -4.34 -8.94 -7.59
CA GLY A 67 -3.59 -7.71 -7.26
C GLY A 67 -2.10 -7.92 -7.01
N SER A 68 -1.54 -9.04 -7.46
CA SER A 68 -0.12 -9.36 -7.40
C SER A 68 0.76 -8.26 -7.98
N THR A 69 1.69 -7.73 -7.18
CA THR A 69 2.62 -6.68 -7.60
C THR A 69 4.07 -7.16 -7.62
N PHE A 70 4.42 -8.20 -6.87
CA PHE A 70 5.76 -8.77 -6.88
C PHE A 70 5.84 -10.02 -7.78
N LYS A 71 6.85 -10.05 -8.68
CA LYS A 71 7.09 -11.15 -9.64
C LYS A 71 8.01 -12.27 -9.12
N GLY A 72 8.46 -12.20 -7.87
CA GLY A 72 9.31 -13.25 -7.30
C GLY A 72 8.61 -14.61 -7.09
N LEU A 73 9.32 -15.55 -6.44
CA LEU A 73 8.86 -16.92 -6.28
C LEU A 73 7.47 -17.02 -5.64
N PHE A 74 6.69 -17.96 -6.15
CA PHE A 74 5.32 -18.25 -5.72
C PHE A 74 5.23 -18.47 -4.20
N PRO A 75 4.19 -17.95 -3.53
CA PRO A 75 3.05 -17.23 -4.11
C PRO A 75 3.36 -15.76 -4.37
N SER A 76 2.79 -15.21 -5.45
CA SER A 76 2.93 -13.79 -5.77
C SER A 76 2.13 -12.95 -4.75
N TYR A 77 2.74 -11.91 -4.23
CA TYR A 77 2.17 -11.06 -3.17
C TYR A 77 1.83 -9.67 -3.70
N ARG A 78 0.75 -9.09 -3.15
CA ARG A 78 0.48 -7.67 -3.22
C ARG A 78 1.21 -6.99 -2.05
N ILE A 79 2.30 -6.30 -2.35
CA ILE A 79 3.09 -5.56 -1.37
C ILE A 79 3.23 -4.08 -1.71
N ASP A 80 2.85 -3.70 -2.93
CA ASP A 80 2.78 -2.32 -3.38
C ASP A 80 1.33 -1.81 -3.29
N TYR A 81 1.14 -0.66 -2.63
CA TYR A 81 -0.17 -0.10 -2.36
C TYR A 81 -0.28 1.34 -2.84
N ILE A 82 -1.48 1.70 -3.27
CA ILE A 82 -1.93 3.09 -3.43
C ILE A 82 -3.09 3.28 -2.44
N LEU A 83 -2.81 3.99 -1.35
CA LEU A 83 -3.79 4.35 -0.33
C LEU A 83 -4.15 5.83 -0.47
N TYR A 84 -5.39 6.21 -0.19
CA TYR A 84 -5.87 7.58 -0.40
C TYR A 84 -6.92 7.98 0.63
N ASP A 85 -7.03 9.27 0.94
CA ASP A 85 -8.04 9.75 1.89
C ASP A 85 -9.43 9.92 1.27
N ASN A 86 -10.43 10.24 2.09
CA ASN A 86 -11.83 10.36 1.68
C ASN A 86 -12.14 11.53 0.71
N ARG A 87 -11.17 12.40 0.39
CA ARG A 87 -11.36 13.51 -0.54
C ARG A 87 -11.15 13.07 -1.98
N PHE A 88 -10.55 11.89 -2.20
CA PHE A 88 -10.43 11.29 -3.53
C PHE A 88 -11.45 10.17 -3.74
N LYS A 89 -11.73 9.91 -5.01
CA LYS A 89 -12.41 8.71 -5.48
C LYS A 89 -11.51 7.98 -6.45
N ALA A 90 -11.20 6.71 -6.17
CA ALA A 90 -10.56 5.82 -7.14
C ALA A 90 -11.52 5.51 -8.28
N LEU A 91 -11.07 5.67 -9.53
CA LEU A 91 -11.91 5.44 -10.71
C LEU A 91 -11.65 4.09 -11.37
N ASP A 92 -10.44 3.57 -11.23
CA ASP A 92 -9.95 2.34 -11.85
C ASP A 92 -8.66 1.92 -11.13
N PHE A 93 -8.24 0.66 -11.27
CA PHE A 93 -6.94 0.21 -10.80
C PHE A 93 -6.33 -0.82 -11.75
N ARG A 94 -5.12 -0.53 -12.25
CA ARG A 94 -4.42 -1.35 -13.24
C ARG A 94 -3.03 -1.77 -12.77
N ILE A 95 -2.69 -3.01 -13.09
CA ILE A 95 -1.35 -3.59 -12.88
C ILE A 95 -0.85 -4.15 -14.23
N PRO A 96 -0.27 -3.30 -15.10
CA PRO A 96 0.25 -3.73 -16.39
C PRO A 96 1.32 -4.82 -16.23
N GLN A 97 1.19 -5.90 -17.01
CA GLN A 97 2.17 -6.98 -17.03
C GLN A 97 3.36 -6.55 -17.90
N VAL A 98 4.38 -5.95 -17.28
CA VAL A 98 5.58 -5.43 -17.95
C VAL A 98 6.86 -5.94 -17.27
N ASP A 99 7.95 -5.97 -18.02
CA ASP A 99 9.23 -6.52 -17.54
C ASP A 99 10.31 -5.44 -17.36
N TYR A 100 10.03 -4.48 -16.46
CA TYR A 100 10.95 -3.37 -16.15
C TYR A 100 11.61 -3.46 -14.77
N SER A 101 11.02 -4.22 -13.85
CA SER A 101 11.48 -4.46 -12.47
C SER A 101 10.93 -5.79 -12.01
N ASP A 102 11.46 -6.37 -10.93
CA ASP A 102 10.84 -7.46 -10.17
C ASP A 102 9.49 -7.09 -9.53
N HIS A 103 9.14 -5.80 -9.51
CA HIS A 103 7.80 -5.30 -9.19
C HIS A 103 7.07 -4.85 -10.46
N LEU A 104 5.76 -5.10 -10.48
CA LEU A 104 4.83 -4.58 -11.45
C LEU A 104 4.34 -3.19 -11.01
N PRO A 105 4.28 -2.22 -11.93
CA PRO A 105 3.76 -0.89 -11.61
C PRO A 105 2.25 -0.95 -11.32
N THR A 106 1.80 -0.11 -10.40
CA THR A 106 0.38 0.07 -10.07
C THR A 106 -0.11 1.45 -10.51
N PHE A 107 -1.31 1.51 -11.09
CA PHE A 107 -1.89 2.74 -11.61
C PHE A 107 -3.32 2.90 -11.11
N CYS A 108 -3.64 4.08 -10.58
CA CYS A 108 -4.99 4.44 -10.17
C CYS A 108 -5.28 5.90 -10.57
N PRO A 109 -6.17 6.15 -11.56
CA PRO A 109 -6.71 7.49 -11.76
C PRO A 109 -7.65 7.87 -10.61
N PHE A 110 -7.48 9.11 -10.12
CA PHE A 110 -8.29 9.67 -9.05
C PHE A 110 -9.12 10.86 -9.56
N MET A 111 -10.31 11.00 -8.98
CA MET A 111 -11.04 12.26 -8.98
C MET A 111 -10.94 12.88 -7.59
N LEU A 112 -10.49 14.13 -7.50
CA LEU A 112 -10.53 14.92 -6.27
C LEU A 112 -11.89 15.61 -6.18
N ALA A 113 -12.62 15.40 -5.08
CA ALA A 113 -13.85 16.14 -4.83
C ALA A 113 -13.50 17.63 -4.70
N LYS A 114 -14.29 18.51 -5.34
CA LYS A 114 -14.17 19.95 -5.09
C LYS A 114 -14.49 20.19 -3.62
N GLY A 115 -13.59 20.86 -2.91
CA GLY A 115 -13.91 21.38 -1.58
C GLY A 115 -15.11 22.31 -1.68
N ASN A 116 -16.01 22.23 -0.70
CA ASN A 116 -17.04 23.25 -0.51
C ASN A 116 -16.41 24.62 -0.26
#